data_AF-A0A258VAN0-F1
#
_entry.id   AF-A0A258VAN0-F1
#
_cell.length_a   1.000
_cell.length_b   1.000
_cell.length_c   1.000
_cell.angle_alpha   90.00
_cell.angle_beta   90.00
_cell.angle_gamma   90.00
#
_symmetry.space_group_name_H-M   'P 1'
#
loop_
_entity.id
_entity.type
_entity.pdbx_description
1 polymer ?
#
loop_
_entity_poly.entity_id
_entity_poly.type
_entity_poly.pdbx_seq_one_letter_code
_entity_poly.pdbx_strand_id
1 'polypeptide(L)'
;MFKTMSLMKKMMGAFIIASLVPVIVGITSYVGFEDVVENLLVVADGNLPRALMHAEMREDSMAVARRVTSIAGRDIPPEIRKKSEERVKSRIEAFEEAKSKLDAKPFAVEANRKLYAEYTEAWSKVKEDALKMVELSQGDLEKNSALMEALLTETFEVNMDKLNKVSQELEDGVELNSNARIGKAKDLTKKVETVSVVITLFGGIGLLLFGYFFASSITKRVNAVVKNLAESSTQVASAATQIASTSEDLSQASTEQAASLEETAASLEQISAMISKASDSVDATATSSIDSHKKAEEGRVAVDQMLNSMDEISQSNEAILTQITESNHQMTDIVKVIQEIGNRTKVINEIVFQTKLLSFNASVEAARAGEHGKGFAVVAEEVGNLAQMSGNAAKEITEMLEGSISKVEKIVDDTKVKVEHLVQKGKEKVDSGVTVAKQCSDVLNEILQNVSRVSGLSQEAASLNSSVAELTGIIGGENSNSETFKTQNTQSDRRSREATPKRKSNLVHIKTTAKPTRTDSAQPSNLRIASGGDSSVPSRDDDGFRDV
;
A
#
# COMPACT_ATOMS: atom_id res chain seq x y z
N MET A 1 1.34 -30.76 -39.48
CA MET A 1 -0.11 -30.79 -39.15
C MET A 1 -0.41 -30.94 -37.64
N PHE A 2 0.34 -31.74 -36.86
CA PHE A 2 0.04 -31.99 -35.43
C PHE A 2 0.33 -30.85 -34.43
N LYS A 3 1.01 -29.76 -34.83
CA LYS A 3 1.39 -28.69 -33.89
C LYS A 3 0.22 -27.75 -33.53
N THR A 4 -0.77 -27.61 -34.41
CA THR A 4 -1.91 -26.66 -34.29
C THR A 4 -3.23 -27.31 -33.87
N MET A 5 -3.32 -28.64 -33.79
CA MET A 5 -4.54 -29.34 -33.38
C MET A 5 -4.79 -29.25 -31.87
N SER A 6 -6.05 -29.06 -31.47
CA SER A 6 -6.48 -29.09 -30.06
C SER A 6 -6.23 -30.47 -29.44
N LEU A 7 -6.08 -30.53 -28.12
CA LEU A 7 -5.81 -31.77 -27.38
C LEU A 7 -6.88 -32.84 -27.66
N MET A 8 -8.14 -32.43 -27.73
CA MET A 8 -9.27 -33.28 -28.09
C MET A 8 -9.12 -33.92 -29.48
N LYS A 9 -8.74 -33.13 -30.50
CA LYS A 9 -8.54 -33.66 -31.86
C LYS A 9 -7.35 -34.61 -31.94
N LYS A 10 -6.32 -34.42 -31.12
CA LYS A 10 -5.19 -35.35 -31.00
C LYS A 10 -5.59 -36.67 -30.36
N MET A 11 -6.40 -36.63 -29.30
CA MET A 11 -6.93 -37.83 -28.66
C MET A 11 -7.81 -38.63 -29.61
N MET A 12 -8.75 -37.95 -30.29
CA MET A 12 -9.68 -38.61 -31.21
C MET A 12 -8.93 -39.27 -32.37
N GLY A 13 -7.95 -38.59 -32.97
CA GLY A 13 -7.10 -39.18 -34.00
C GLY A 13 -6.30 -40.39 -33.52
N ALA A 14 -5.79 -40.36 -32.28
CA ALA A 14 -5.05 -41.47 -31.70
C ALA A 14 -5.92 -42.71 -31.48
N PHE A 15 -7.12 -42.54 -30.94
CA PHE A 15 -8.06 -43.64 -30.73
C PHE A 15 -8.53 -44.25 -32.05
N ILE A 16 -8.74 -43.43 -33.09
CA ILE A 16 -9.07 -43.90 -34.44
C ILE A 16 -7.90 -44.72 -35.03
N ILE A 17 -6.66 -44.25 -34.89
CA ILE A 17 -5.49 -45.00 -35.40
C ILE A 17 -5.30 -46.31 -34.62
N ALA A 18 -5.51 -46.29 -33.29
CA ALA A 18 -5.40 -47.47 -32.45
C ALA A 18 -6.46 -48.54 -32.77
N SER A 19 -7.68 -48.14 -33.14
CA SER A 19 -8.73 -49.07 -33.53
C SER A 19 -8.56 -49.62 -34.95
N LEU A 20 -7.85 -48.92 -35.84
CA LEU A 20 -7.60 -49.39 -37.22
C LEU A 20 -6.66 -50.59 -37.29
N VAL A 21 -5.65 -50.69 -36.42
CA VAL A 21 -4.68 -51.81 -36.42
C VAL A 21 -5.36 -53.18 -36.26
N PRO A 22 -6.18 -53.44 -35.22
CA PRO A 22 -6.87 -54.73 -35.07
C PRO A 22 -7.88 -54.99 -36.18
N VAL A 23 -8.53 -53.95 -36.72
CA VAL A 23 -9.45 -54.08 -37.86
C VAL A 23 -8.72 -54.56 -39.11
N ILE A 24 -7.56 -53.97 -39.42
CA ILE A 24 -6.75 -54.36 -40.58
C ILE A 24 -6.26 -55.80 -40.42
N VAL A 25 -5.73 -56.16 -39.24
CA VAL A 25 -5.29 -57.54 -38.95
C VAL A 25 -6.45 -58.52 -39.11
N GLY A 26 -7.62 -58.18 -38.57
CA GLY A 26 -8.84 -58.99 -38.69
C GLY A 26 -9.25 -59.23 -40.13
N ILE A 27 -9.32 -58.18 -40.95
CA ILE A 27 -9.67 -58.28 -42.38
C ILE A 27 -8.64 -59.14 -43.13
N THR A 28 -7.34 -58.89 -42.94
CA THR A 28 -6.29 -59.66 -43.64
C THR A 28 -6.27 -61.13 -43.23
N SER A 29 -6.56 -61.42 -41.95
CA SER A 29 -6.60 -62.80 -41.44
C SER A 29 -7.84 -63.53 -41.94
N TYR A 30 -8.99 -62.84 -41.99
CA TYR A 30 -10.24 -63.40 -42.48
C TYR A 30 -10.13 -63.80 -43.96
N VAL A 31 -9.72 -62.86 -44.82
CA VAL A 31 -9.59 -63.11 -46.27
C VAL A 31 -8.58 -64.23 -46.54
N GLY A 32 -7.43 -64.22 -45.88
CA GLY A 32 -6.42 -65.25 -46.11
C GLY A 32 -6.79 -66.64 -45.57
N PHE A 33 -7.65 -66.71 -44.54
CA PHE A 33 -8.12 -68.00 -44.01
C PHE A 33 -9.16 -68.64 -44.93
N GLU A 34 -10.00 -67.84 -45.60
CA GLU A 34 -10.98 -68.32 -46.59
C GLU A 34 -10.29 -69.13 -47.71
N ASP A 35 -9.21 -68.59 -48.27
CA ASP A 35 -8.41 -69.26 -49.31
C ASP A 35 -7.73 -70.56 -48.81
N VAL A 36 -7.31 -70.60 -47.53
CA VAL A 36 -6.75 -71.82 -46.90
C VAL A 36 -7.82 -72.89 -46.79
N VAL A 37 -9.01 -72.51 -46.31
CA VAL A 37 -10.15 -73.41 -46.14
C VAL A 37 -10.58 -73.97 -47.50
N GLU A 38 -10.66 -73.14 -48.55
CA GLU A 38 -11.03 -73.60 -49.89
C GLU A 38 -10.08 -74.69 -50.41
N ASN A 39 -8.76 -74.50 -50.27
CA ASN A 39 -7.78 -75.50 -50.71
C ASN A 39 -7.83 -76.80 -49.89
N LEU A 40 -8.19 -76.73 -48.60
CA LEU A 40 -8.37 -77.91 -47.75
C LEU A 40 -9.68 -78.65 -48.05
N LEU A 41 -10.77 -77.93 -48.30
CA LEU A 41 -12.07 -78.54 -48.65
C LEU A 41 -11.99 -79.34 -49.96
N VAL A 42 -11.25 -78.86 -50.96
CA VAL A 42 -11.02 -79.61 -52.21
C VAL A 42 -10.34 -80.98 -51.95
N VAL A 43 -9.45 -81.04 -50.94
CA VAL A 43 -8.79 -82.29 -50.56
C VAL A 43 -9.72 -83.17 -49.72
N ALA A 44 -10.37 -82.58 -48.72
CA ALA A 44 -11.21 -83.30 -47.75
C ALA A 44 -12.50 -83.86 -48.38
N ASP A 45 -13.21 -83.06 -49.18
CA ASP A 45 -14.50 -83.44 -49.77
C ASP A 45 -14.35 -84.01 -51.20
N GLY A 46 -13.26 -83.68 -51.87
CA GLY A 46 -12.97 -84.10 -53.25
C GLY A 46 -12.02 -85.30 -53.31
N ASN A 47 -10.74 -85.08 -53.06
CA ASN A 47 -9.69 -86.05 -53.35
C ASN A 47 -9.69 -87.26 -52.40
N LEU A 48 -9.88 -87.05 -51.09
CA LEU A 48 -9.77 -88.11 -50.08
C LEU A 48 -10.87 -89.19 -50.23
N PRO A 49 -12.17 -88.85 -50.37
CA PRO A 49 -13.20 -89.86 -50.60
C PRO A 49 -12.97 -90.63 -51.90
N ARG A 50 -12.46 -89.95 -52.95
CA ARG A 50 -12.14 -90.59 -54.24
C ARG A 50 -10.98 -91.56 -54.14
N ALA A 51 -9.94 -91.20 -53.40
CA ALA A 51 -8.80 -92.10 -53.14
C ALA A 51 -9.25 -93.36 -52.38
N LEU A 52 -10.08 -93.21 -51.34
CA LEU A 52 -10.63 -94.33 -50.58
C LEU A 52 -11.48 -95.26 -51.44
N MET A 53 -12.39 -94.71 -52.24
CA MET A 53 -13.28 -95.50 -53.11
C MET A 53 -12.50 -96.17 -54.25
N HIS A 54 -11.50 -95.50 -54.81
CA HIS A 54 -10.59 -96.11 -55.77
C HIS A 54 -9.79 -97.27 -55.15
N ALA A 55 -9.35 -97.13 -53.90
CA ALA A 55 -8.68 -98.21 -53.17
C ALA A 55 -9.61 -99.42 -52.95
N GLU A 56 -10.89 -99.19 -52.61
CA GLU A 56 -11.91 -100.26 -52.54
C GLU A 56 -12.07 -100.98 -53.89
N MET A 57 -12.22 -100.22 -54.99
CA MET A 57 -12.32 -100.77 -56.35
C MET A 57 -11.07 -101.58 -56.72
N ARG A 58 -9.88 -101.09 -56.38
CA ARG A 58 -8.62 -101.80 -56.62
C ARG A 58 -8.54 -103.10 -55.80
N GLU A 59 -8.97 -103.08 -54.54
CA GLU A 59 -9.04 -104.29 -53.72
C GLU A 59 -9.95 -105.35 -54.35
N ASP A 60 -11.13 -104.93 -54.82
CA ASP A 60 -12.09 -105.83 -55.45
C ASP A 60 -11.60 -106.38 -56.80
N SER A 61 -10.95 -105.56 -57.64
CA SER A 61 -10.38 -106.03 -58.90
C SER A 61 -9.24 -107.04 -58.68
N MET A 62 -8.37 -106.80 -57.70
CA MET A 62 -7.34 -107.76 -57.28
C MET A 62 -7.95 -109.03 -56.67
N ALA A 63 -9.08 -108.92 -55.95
CA ALA A 63 -9.82 -110.08 -55.47
C ALA A 63 -10.38 -110.91 -56.62
N VAL A 64 -10.93 -110.28 -57.66
CA VAL A 64 -11.35 -110.97 -58.90
C VAL A 64 -10.17 -111.67 -59.56
N ALA A 65 -9.02 -110.99 -59.73
CA ALA A 65 -7.81 -111.58 -60.30
C ALA A 65 -7.38 -112.88 -59.61
N ARG A 66 -7.31 -112.83 -58.28
CA ARG A 66 -6.94 -114.00 -57.45
C ARG A 66 -7.91 -115.16 -57.61
N ARG A 67 -9.21 -114.88 -57.79
CA ARG A 67 -10.22 -115.93 -57.94
C ARG A 67 -10.29 -116.47 -59.37
N VAL A 68 -10.15 -115.64 -60.40
CA VAL A 68 -10.06 -116.05 -61.81
C VAL A 68 -8.86 -116.98 -62.02
N THR A 69 -7.70 -116.62 -61.48
CA THR A 69 -6.50 -117.49 -61.52
C THR A 69 -6.77 -118.82 -60.79
N SER A 70 -7.48 -118.78 -59.66
CA SER A 70 -7.92 -119.97 -58.92
C SER A 70 -9.06 -120.75 -59.62
N ILE A 71 -9.69 -120.25 -60.67
CA ILE A 71 -10.67 -121.01 -61.46
C ILE A 71 -9.95 -121.73 -62.61
N ALA A 72 -8.89 -121.13 -63.15
CA ALA A 72 -8.09 -121.68 -64.24
C ALA A 72 -7.18 -122.86 -63.83
N GLY A 73 -6.94 -123.08 -62.54
CA GLY A 73 -6.09 -124.18 -62.07
C GLY A 73 -6.67 -125.57 -62.38
N ARG A 74 -5.81 -126.47 -62.91
CA ARG A 74 -6.21 -127.81 -63.39
C ARG A 74 -6.64 -128.77 -62.28
N ASP A 75 -6.05 -128.68 -61.07
CA ASP A 75 -6.26 -129.65 -59.98
C ASP A 75 -7.14 -129.14 -58.81
N ILE A 76 -8.05 -128.21 -59.09
CA ILE A 76 -8.82 -127.54 -58.04
C ILE A 76 -10.13 -128.29 -57.76
N PRO A 77 -10.42 -128.67 -56.49
CA PRO A 77 -11.66 -129.35 -56.11
C PRO A 77 -12.91 -128.60 -56.61
N PRO A 78 -13.95 -129.31 -57.11
CA PRO A 78 -15.16 -128.69 -57.65
C PRO A 78 -15.85 -127.69 -56.70
N GLU A 79 -15.88 -128.00 -55.40
CA GLU A 79 -16.41 -127.12 -54.34
C GLU A 79 -15.66 -125.78 -54.24
N ILE A 80 -14.32 -125.81 -54.38
CA ILE A 80 -13.48 -124.60 -54.32
C ILE A 80 -13.64 -123.78 -55.59
N ARG A 81 -13.81 -124.43 -56.75
CA ARG A 81 -14.07 -123.77 -58.04
C ARG A 81 -15.40 -123.02 -57.99
N LYS A 82 -16.49 -123.67 -57.58
CA LYS A 82 -17.82 -123.05 -57.43
C LYS A 82 -17.81 -121.86 -56.45
N LYS A 83 -17.16 -122.01 -55.29
CA LYS A 83 -17.00 -120.91 -54.33
C LYS A 83 -16.17 -119.76 -54.89
N SER A 84 -15.21 -120.05 -55.77
CA SER A 84 -14.41 -119.00 -56.44
C SER A 84 -15.23 -118.28 -57.51
N GLU A 85 -16.09 -118.97 -58.25
CA GLU A 85 -17.03 -118.37 -59.21
C GLU A 85 -18.02 -117.41 -58.52
N GLU A 86 -18.64 -117.84 -57.41
CA GLU A 86 -19.54 -116.99 -56.61
C GLU A 86 -18.79 -115.75 -56.07
N ARG A 87 -17.53 -115.93 -55.63
CA ARG A 87 -16.69 -114.81 -55.17
C ARG A 87 -16.29 -113.87 -56.30
N VAL A 88 -16.06 -114.35 -57.52
CA VAL A 88 -15.82 -113.48 -58.69
C VAL A 88 -17.04 -112.60 -58.91
N LYS A 89 -18.24 -113.18 -58.98
CA LYS A 89 -19.48 -112.42 -59.20
C LYS A 89 -19.74 -111.39 -58.08
N SER A 90 -19.64 -111.80 -56.82
CA SER A 90 -19.83 -110.91 -55.68
C SER A 90 -18.82 -109.76 -55.63
N ARG A 91 -17.55 -110.00 -56.02
CA ARG A 91 -16.53 -108.95 -56.06
C ARG A 91 -16.68 -108.01 -57.25
N ILE A 92 -17.19 -108.51 -58.38
CA ILE A 92 -17.59 -107.65 -59.49
C ILE A 92 -18.74 -106.73 -59.06
N GLU A 93 -19.75 -107.26 -58.35
CA GLU A 93 -20.86 -106.43 -57.82
C GLU A 93 -20.37 -105.35 -56.85
N ALA A 94 -19.47 -105.70 -55.92
CA ALA A 94 -18.88 -104.74 -54.98
C ALA A 94 -18.09 -103.64 -55.72
N PHE A 95 -17.31 -104.01 -56.74
CA PHE A 95 -16.61 -103.05 -57.59
C PHE A 95 -17.58 -102.10 -58.29
N GLU A 96 -18.66 -102.62 -58.89
CA GLU A 96 -19.64 -101.79 -59.61
C GLU A 96 -20.43 -100.88 -58.65
N GLU A 97 -20.68 -101.31 -57.41
CA GLU A 97 -21.26 -100.45 -56.38
C GLU A 97 -20.30 -99.31 -56.00
N ALA A 98 -19.03 -99.60 -55.75
CA ALA A 98 -18.01 -98.59 -55.46
C ALA A 98 -17.83 -97.62 -56.64
N LYS A 99 -17.82 -98.14 -57.88
CA LYS A 99 -17.79 -97.36 -59.13
C LYS A 99 -18.97 -96.40 -59.21
N SER A 100 -20.18 -96.88 -58.97
CA SER A 100 -21.41 -96.06 -59.03
C SER A 100 -21.37 -94.90 -58.04
N LYS A 101 -20.92 -95.16 -56.81
CA LYS A 101 -20.78 -94.12 -55.79
C LYS A 101 -19.66 -93.11 -56.13
N LEU A 102 -18.62 -93.55 -56.84
CA LEU A 102 -17.52 -92.70 -57.30
C LEU A 102 -17.91 -91.83 -58.52
N ASP A 103 -18.71 -92.37 -59.44
CA ASP A 103 -19.26 -91.66 -60.60
C ASP A 103 -20.13 -90.45 -60.19
N ALA A 104 -20.80 -90.54 -59.04
CA ALA A 104 -21.64 -89.48 -58.50
C ALA A 104 -20.85 -88.27 -57.94
N LYS A 105 -19.52 -88.35 -57.84
CA LYS A 105 -18.69 -87.28 -57.28
C LYS A 105 -18.03 -86.45 -58.40
N PRO A 106 -17.84 -85.13 -58.25
CA PRO A 106 -17.13 -84.30 -59.24
C PRO A 106 -15.62 -84.52 -59.20
N PHE A 107 -14.94 -84.38 -60.35
CA PHE A 107 -13.47 -84.45 -60.43
C PHE A 107 -12.85 -83.08 -60.14
N ALA A 108 -11.89 -83.02 -59.22
CA ALA A 108 -11.18 -81.77 -58.92
C ALA A 108 -10.20 -81.35 -60.04
N VAL A 109 -9.74 -82.30 -60.86
CA VAL A 109 -8.77 -82.08 -61.94
C VAL A 109 -9.16 -82.92 -63.15
N GLU A 110 -9.17 -82.31 -64.33
CA GLU A 110 -9.56 -82.95 -65.59
C GLU A 110 -8.64 -84.10 -66.01
N ALA A 111 -7.36 -84.05 -65.65
CA ALA A 111 -6.42 -85.16 -65.89
C ALA A 111 -6.84 -86.45 -65.16
N ASN A 112 -7.26 -86.34 -63.90
CA ASN A 112 -7.71 -87.50 -63.11
C ASN A 112 -9.04 -88.05 -63.63
N ARG A 113 -9.86 -87.20 -64.26
CA ARG A 113 -11.09 -87.64 -64.93
C ARG A 113 -10.80 -88.55 -66.13
N LYS A 114 -9.79 -88.20 -66.93
CA LYS A 114 -9.36 -89.02 -68.08
C LYS A 114 -8.81 -90.37 -67.63
N LEU A 115 -7.90 -90.37 -66.66
CA LEU A 115 -7.34 -91.60 -66.09
C LEU A 115 -8.42 -92.51 -65.49
N TYR A 116 -9.43 -91.93 -64.84
CA TYR A 116 -10.56 -92.71 -64.35
C TYR A 116 -11.42 -93.33 -65.46
N ALA A 117 -11.66 -92.60 -66.55
CA ALA A 117 -12.34 -93.16 -67.72
C ALA A 117 -11.55 -94.36 -68.29
N GLU A 118 -10.24 -94.24 -68.42
CA GLU A 118 -9.36 -95.32 -68.85
C GLU A 118 -9.35 -96.51 -67.87
N TYR A 119 -9.40 -96.25 -66.56
CA TYR A 119 -9.49 -97.28 -65.51
C TYR A 119 -10.79 -98.07 -65.61
N THR A 120 -11.92 -97.37 -65.77
CA THR A 120 -13.24 -98.01 -65.90
C THR A 120 -13.39 -98.78 -67.21
N GLU A 121 -12.78 -98.32 -68.30
CA GLU A 121 -12.71 -99.05 -69.56
C GLU A 121 -11.86 -100.33 -69.43
N ALA A 122 -10.67 -100.23 -68.81
CA ALA A 122 -9.83 -101.38 -68.53
C ALA A 122 -10.54 -102.40 -67.63
N TRP A 123 -11.30 -101.93 -66.63
CA TRP A 123 -12.11 -102.80 -65.77
C TRP A 123 -13.19 -103.52 -66.56
N SER A 124 -13.85 -102.85 -67.51
CA SER A 124 -14.89 -103.50 -68.33
C SER A 124 -14.34 -104.71 -69.08
N LYS A 125 -13.10 -104.64 -69.56
CA LYS A 125 -12.43 -105.77 -70.24
C LYS A 125 -12.06 -106.89 -69.26
N VAL A 126 -11.49 -106.54 -68.12
CA VAL A 126 -11.20 -107.50 -67.03
C VAL A 126 -12.46 -108.21 -66.54
N LYS A 127 -13.58 -107.47 -66.39
CA LYS A 127 -14.88 -108.01 -66.01
C LYS A 127 -15.41 -108.98 -67.06
N GLU A 128 -15.32 -108.63 -68.34
CA GLU A 128 -15.73 -109.51 -69.44
C GLU A 128 -14.93 -110.82 -69.44
N ASP A 129 -13.60 -110.73 -69.35
CA ASP A 129 -12.72 -111.89 -69.27
C ASP A 129 -13.00 -112.74 -68.01
N ALA A 130 -13.22 -112.10 -66.84
CA ALA A 130 -13.54 -112.80 -65.60
C ALA A 130 -14.88 -113.55 -65.67
N LEU A 131 -15.91 -112.94 -66.24
CA LEU A 131 -17.22 -113.58 -66.42
C LEU A 131 -17.14 -114.73 -67.44
N LYS A 132 -16.39 -114.55 -68.52
CA LYS A 132 -16.13 -115.59 -69.51
C LYS A 132 -15.34 -116.76 -68.92
N MET A 133 -14.40 -116.49 -68.01
CA MET A 133 -13.69 -117.54 -67.26
C MET A 133 -14.65 -118.36 -66.39
N VAL A 134 -15.60 -117.70 -65.72
CA VAL A 134 -16.65 -118.37 -64.93
C VAL A 134 -17.59 -119.18 -65.81
N GLU A 135 -17.93 -118.70 -67.01
CA GLU A 135 -18.76 -119.45 -67.95
C GLU A 135 -18.04 -120.71 -68.46
N LEU A 136 -16.78 -120.58 -68.87
CA LEU A 136 -15.96 -121.70 -69.34
C LEU A 136 -15.72 -122.75 -68.25
N SER A 137 -15.60 -122.34 -66.98
CA SER A 137 -15.41 -123.26 -65.85
C SER A 137 -16.65 -124.06 -65.47
N GLN A 138 -17.85 -123.59 -65.86
CA GLN A 138 -19.12 -124.29 -65.68
C GLN A 138 -19.41 -125.31 -66.80
N GLY A 139 -18.67 -125.22 -67.91
CA GLY A 139 -18.76 -126.14 -69.05
C GLY A 139 -17.90 -127.40 -68.90
N ASP A 140 -17.62 -128.03 -70.05
CA ASP A 140 -16.78 -129.24 -70.15
C ASP A 140 -15.28 -128.86 -69.95
N LEU A 141 -14.77 -129.11 -68.73
CA LEU A 141 -13.43 -128.68 -68.30
C LEU A 141 -12.30 -129.28 -69.14
N GLU A 142 -12.44 -130.51 -69.64
CA GLU A 142 -11.41 -131.12 -70.50
C GLU A 142 -11.28 -130.35 -71.82
N LYS A 143 -12.42 -130.01 -72.45
CA LYS A 143 -12.44 -129.24 -73.70
C LYS A 143 -12.08 -127.78 -73.52
N ASN A 144 -12.49 -127.19 -72.39
CA ASN A 144 -12.32 -125.77 -72.14
C ASN A 144 -10.96 -125.41 -71.55
N SER A 145 -10.16 -126.38 -71.08
CA SER A 145 -8.86 -126.14 -70.43
C SER A 145 -7.91 -125.26 -71.24
N ALA A 146 -7.73 -125.53 -72.54
CA ALA A 146 -6.87 -124.73 -73.43
C ALA A 146 -7.43 -123.32 -73.68
N LEU A 147 -8.76 -123.18 -73.78
CA LEU A 147 -9.42 -121.87 -73.93
C LEU A 147 -9.34 -121.04 -72.65
N MET A 148 -9.45 -121.67 -71.48
CA MET A 148 -9.29 -121.01 -70.19
C MET A 148 -7.84 -120.55 -69.96
N GLU A 149 -6.86 -121.34 -70.36
CA GLU A 149 -5.44 -120.97 -70.27
C GLU A 149 -5.09 -119.81 -71.23
N ALA A 150 -5.58 -119.86 -72.47
CA ALA A 150 -5.44 -118.75 -73.42
C ALA A 150 -6.16 -117.48 -72.94
N LEU A 151 -7.39 -117.59 -72.42
CA LEU A 151 -8.11 -116.45 -71.83
C LEU A 151 -7.37 -115.87 -70.63
N LEU A 152 -6.76 -116.71 -69.79
CA LEU A 152 -5.99 -116.24 -68.64
C LEU A 152 -4.74 -115.47 -69.10
N THR A 153 -3.93 -116.08 -69.96
CA THR A 153 -2.58 -115.59 -70.29
C THR A 153 -2.54 -114.56 -71.41
N GLU A 154 -3.39 -114.71 -72.44
CA GLU A 154 -3.38 -113.80 -73.60
C GLU A 154 -4.25 -112.55 -73.40
N THR A 155 -5.33 -112.63 -72.61
CA THR A 155 -6.26 -111.50 -72.43
C THR A 155 -6.36 -111.03 -70.98
N PHE A 156 -6.73 -111.89 -70.04
CA PHE A 156 -7.03 -111.50 -68.67
C PHE A 156 -5.82 -110.87 -67.96
N GLU A 157 -4.65 -111.52 -68.01
CA GLU A 157 -3.41 -111.00 -67.43
C GLU A 157 -3.00 -109.66 -68.06
N VAL A 158 -3.11 -109.53 -69.39
CA VAL A 158 -2.79 -108.29 -70.12
C VAL A 158 -3.73 -107.15 -69.74
N ASN A 159 -5.04 -107.42 -69.68
CA ASN A 159 -6.04 -106.44 -69.28
C ASN A 159 -5.92 -106.06 -67.80
N MET A 160 -5.54 -107.01 -66.94
CA MET A 160 -5.27 -106.78 -65.53
C MET A 160 -4.00 -105.93 -65.32
N ASP A 161 -2.93 -106.17 -66.09
CA ASP A 161 -1.73 -105.33 -66.05
C ASP A 161 -2.05 -103.88 -66.47
N LYS A 162 -2.82 -103.71 -67.55
CA LYS A 162 -3.32 -102.39 -67.98
C LYS A 162 -4.16 -101.72 -66.89
N LEU A 163 -5.09 -102.46 -66.26
CA LEU A 163 -5.92 -101.96 -65.17
C LEU A 163 -5.06 -101.50 -63.99
N ASN A 164 -4.08 -102.30 -63.58
CA ASN A 164 -3.16 -101.97 -62.48
C ASN A 164 -2.32 -100.73 -62.79
N LYS A 165 -1.81 -100.61 -64.02
CA LYS A 165 -1.02 -99.45 -64.44
C LYS A 165 -1.84 -98.16 -64.40
N VAL A 166 -3.04 -98.16 -64.98
CA VAL A 166 -3.91 -96.97 -64.96
C VAL A 166 -4.39 -96.67 -63.53
N SER A 167 -4.65 -97.69 -62.72
CA SER A 167 -4.96 -97.54 -61.29
C SER A 167 -3.84 -96.82 -60.54
N GLN A 168 -2.58 -97.21 -60.78
CA GLN A 168 -1.42 -96.58 -60.17
C GLN A 168 -1.25 -95.12 -60.64
N GLU A 169 -1.37 -94.85 -61.94
CA GLU A 169 -1.29 -93.48 -62.46
C GLU A 169 -2.41 -92.57 -61.91
N LEU A 170 -3.62 -93.12 -61.70
CA LEU A 170 -4.73 -92.41 -61.09
C LEU A 170 -4.47 -92.11 -59.60
N GLU A 171 -3.90 -93.06 -58.86
CA GLU A 171 -3.50 -92.89 -57.46
C GLU A 171 -2.43 -91.80 -57.31
N ASP A 172 -1.37 -91.87 -58.11
CA ASP A 172 -0.29 -90.88 -58.13
C ASP A 172 -0.81 -89.48 -58.50
N GLY A 173 -1.74 -89.39 -59.46
CA GLY A 173 -2.36 -88.12 -59.86
C GLY A 173 -3.26 -87.50 -58.78
N VAL A 174 -3.99 -88.32 -58.02
CA VAL A 174 -4.78 -87.86 -56.87
C VAL A 174 -3.88 -87.43 -55.72
N GLU A 175 -2.80 -88.18 -55.44
CA GLU A 175 -1.84 -87.84 -54.40
C GLU A 175 -1.09 -86.53 -54.72
N LEU A 176 -0.57 -86.38 -55.94
CA LEU A 176 0.16 -85.18 -56.36
C LEU A 176 -0.72 -83.92 -56.27
N ASN A 177 -1.97 -84.01 -56.74
CA ASN A 177 -2.92 -82.90 -56.63
C ASN A 177 -3.25 -82.56 -55.16
N SER A 178 -3.45 -83.58 -54.33
CA SER A 178 -3.71 -83.39 -52.89
C SER A 178 -2.52 -82.72 -52.20
N ASN A 179 -1.30 -83.19 -52.46
CA ASN A 179 -0.06 -82.62 -51.93
C ASN A 179 0.16 -81.19 -52.42
N ALA A 180 -0.15 -80.88 -53.69
CA ALA A 180 -0.06 -79.51 -54.22
C ALA A 180 -1.06 -78.56 -53.54
N ARG A 181 -2.29 -79.01 -53.29
CA ARG A 181 -3.31 -78.22 -52.58
C ARG A 181 -2.96 -78.00 -51.10
N ILE A 182 -2.50 -79.05 -50.41
CA ILE A 182 -2.00 -78.95 -49.03
C ILE A 182 -0.78 -78.02 -48.96
N GLY A 183 0.14 -78.11 -49.93
CA GLY A 183 1.30 -77.23 -50.04
C GLY A 183 0.90 -75.76 -50.18
N LYS A 184 -0.03 -75.45 -51.11
CA LYS A 184 -0.59 -74.11 -51.26
C LYS A 184 -1.25 -73.61 -49.97
N ALA A 185 -2.07 -74.43 -49.31
CA ALA A 185 -2.72 -74.06 -48.05
C ALA A 185 -1.70 -73.76 -46.93
N LYS A 186 -0.63 -74.55 -46.82
CA LYS A 186 0.48 -74.31 -45.87
C LYS A 186 1.22 -73.00 -46.16
N ASP A 187 1.55 -72.72 -47.42
CA ASP A 187 2.24 -71.49 -47.80
C ASP A 187 1.37 -70.25 -47.54
N LEU A 188 0.07 -70.36 -47.83
CA LEU A 188 -0.87 -69.28 -47.58
C LEU A 188 -1.05 -69.03 -46.08
N THR A 189 -1.13 -70.09 -45.27
CA THR A 189 -1.18 -69.98 -43.80
C THR A 189 0.06 -69.25 -43.27
N LYS A 190 1.26 -69.61 -43.73
CA LYS A 190 2.51 -68.92 -43.36
C LYS A 190 2.52 -67.44 -43.78
N LYS A 191 1.99 -67.12 -44.97
CA LYS A 191 1.89 -65.73 -45.42
C LYS A 191 0.94 -64.92 -44.54
N VAL A 192 -0.24 -65.46 -44.21
CA VAL A 192 -1.22 -64.82 -43.31
C VAL A 192 -0.63 -64.60 -41.92
N GLU A 193 0.05 -65.61 -41.36
CA GLU A 193 0.74 -65.51 -40.08
C GLU A 193 1.84 -64.42 -40.11
N THR A 194 2.68 -64.42 -41.15
CA THR A 194 3.76 -63.42 -41.26
C THR A 194 3.21 -62.01 -41.38
N VAL A 195 2.21 -61.78 -42.24
CA VAL A 195 1.60 -60.46 -42.44
C VAL A 195 0.90 -59.97 -41.17
N SER A 196 0.14 -60.83 -40.50
CA SER A 196 -0.56 -60.47 -39.25
C SER A 196 0.42 -60.14 -38.12
N VAL A 197 1.52 -60.90 -37.98
CA VAL A 197 2.59 -60.61 -37.00
C VAL A 197 3.29 -59.29 -37.31
N VAL A 198 3.63 -59.04 -38.58
CA VAL A 198 4.28 -57.78 -38.99
C VAL A 198 3.38 -56.58 -38.70
N ILE A 199 2.10 -56.62 -39.09
CA ILE A 199 1.16 -55.52 -38.83
C ILE A 199 0.99 -55.29 -37.32
N THR A 200 0.91 -56.37 -36.52
CA THR A 200 0.78 -56.28 -35.06
C THR A 200 2.02 -55.68 -34.41
N LEU A 201 3.22 -56.09 -34.84
CA LEU A 201 4.48 -55.61 -34.28
C LEU A 201 4.71 -54.14 -34.61
N PHE A 202 4.57 -53.75 -35.89
CA PHE A 202 4.73 -52.35 -36.30
C PHE A 202 3.61 -51.46 -35.74
N GLY A 203 2.36 -51.95 -35.71
CA GLY A 203 1.24 -51.25 -35.09
C GLY A 203 1.44 -51.04 -33.60
N GLY A 204 1.88 -52.07 -32.87
CA GLY A 204 2.18 -52.02 -31.44
C GLY A 204 3.30 -51.04 -31.11
N ILE A 205 4.42 -51.08 -31.84
CA ILE A 205 5.53 -50.13 -31.67
C ILE A 205 5.07 -48.70 -31.94
N GLY A 206 4.30 -48.50 -33.03
CA GLY A 206 3.74 -47.19 -33.37
C GLY A 206 2.86 -46.62 -32.25
N LEU A 207 2.02 -47.45 -31.64
CA LEU A 207 1.16 -47.05 -30.51
C LEU A 207 1.95 -46.73 -29.25
N LEU A 208 3.00 -47.49 -28.92
CA LEU A 208 3.87 -47.22 -27.78
C LEU A 208 4.64 -45.90 -27.94
N LEU A 209 5.24 -45.66 -29.11
CA LEU A 209 5.95 -44.42 -29.41
C LEU A 209 5.01 -43.21 -29.38
N PHE A 210 3.81 -43.36 -29.95
CA PHE A 210 2.80 -42.32 -29.90
C PHE A 210 2.36 -42.05 -28.47
N GLY A 211 2.07 -43.10 -27.68
CA GLY A 211 1.67 -42.99 -26.27
C GLY A 211 2.73 -42.27 -25.45
N TYR A 212 4.01 -42.61 -25.62
CA TYR A 212 5.14 -41.94 -24.98
C TYR A 212 5.23 -40.46 -25.36
N PHE A 213 5.20 -40.13 -26.65
CA PHE A 213 5.29 -38.74 -27.12
C PHE A 213 4.10 -37.90 -26.65
N PHE A 214 2.90 -38.48 -26.68
CA PHE A 214 1.67 -37.84 -26.24
C PHE A 214 1.69 -37.56 -24.73
N ALA A 215 2.04 -38.56 -23.91
CA ALA A 215 2.21 -38.41 -22.47
C ALA A 215 3.26 -37.33 -22.16
N SER A 216 4.43 -37.41 -22.79
CA SER A 216 5.50 -36.42 -22.63
C SER A 216 5.02 -34.99 -22.98
N SER A 217 4.26 -34.82 -24.06
CA SER A 217 3.74 -33.52 -24.47
C SER A 217 2.72 -32.95 -23.48
N ILE A 218 1.87 -33.78 -22.88
CA ILE A 218 0.89 -33.34 -21.88
C ILE A 218 1.61 -32.97 -20.59
N THR A 219 2.46 -33.87 -20.08
CA THR A 219 3.20 -33.66 -18.83
C THR A 219 4.01 -32.38 -18.88
N LYS A 220 4.70 -32.08 -20.01
CA LYS A 220 5.44 -30.82 -20.18
C LYS A 220 4.56 -29.59 -20.06
N ARG A 221 3.36 -29.59 -20.67
CA ARG A 221 2.43 -28.45 -20.62
C ARG A 221 1.83 -28.26 -19.24
N VAL A 222 1.41 -29.35 -18.60
CA VAL A 222 0.87 -29.31 -17.23
C VAL A 222 1.94 -28.82 -16.26
N ASN A 223 3.16 -29.35 -16.33
CA ASN A 223 4.27 -28.90 -15.48
C ASN A 223 4.60 -27.42 -15.69
N ALA A 224 4.54 -26.90 -16.93
CA ALA A 224 4.73 -25.48 -17.20
C ALA A 224 3.63 -24.61 -16.54
N VAL A 225 2.36 -25.03 -16.63
CA VAL A 225 1.26 -24.33 -15.97
C VAL A 225 1.39 -24.38 -14.45
N VAL A 226 1.71 -25.54 -13.88
CA VAL A 226 1.93 -25.70 -12.42
C VAL A 226 3.10 -24.84 -11.96
N LYS A 227 4.20 -24.78 -12.73
CA LYS A 227 5.35 -23.92 -12.43
C LYS A 227 4.96 -22.44 -12.44
N ASN A 228 4.28 -21.97 -13.48
CA ASN A 228 3.83 -20.58 -13.57
C ASN A 228 2.84 -20.23 -12.44
N LEU A 229 1.97 -21.16 -12.06
CA LEU A 229 1.02 -20.97 -10.96
C LEU A 229 1.73 -20.91 -9.61
N ALA A 230 2.75 -21.75 -9.39
CA ALA A 230 3.58 -21.72 -8.20
C ALA A 230 4.35 -20.39 -8.09
N GLU A 231 4.99 -19.95 -9.18
CA GLU A 231 5.69 -18.65 -9.24
C GLU A 231 4.73 -17.49 -8.96
N SER A 232 3.54 -17.48 -9.59
CA SER A 232 2.51 -16.46 -9.35
C SER A 232 2.04 -16.46 -7.89
N SER A 233 1.85 -17.64 -7.29
CA SER A 233 1.46 -17.77 -5.89
C SER A 233 2.55 -17.22 -4.94
N THR A 234 3.82 -17.47 -5.24
CA THR A 234 4.94 -16.89 -4.48
C THR A 234 4.95 -15.36 -4.61
N GLN A 235 4.74 -14.83 -5.81
CA GLN A 235 4.72 -13.40 -6.05
C GLN A 235 3.56 -12.70 -5.33
N VAL A 236 2.37 -13.30 -5.33
CA VAL A 236 1.21 -12.82 -4.55
C VAL A 236 1.52 -12.88 -3.05
N ALA A 237 2.15 -13.94 -2.56
CA ALA A 237 2.52 -14.04 -1.15
C ALA A 237 3.52 -12.95 -0.74
N SER A 238 4.55 -12.70 -1.55
CA SER A 238 5.51 -11.60 -1.32
C SER A 238 4.83 -10.23 -1.34
N ALA A 239 3.95 -9.98 -2.30
CA ALA A 239 3.18 -8.73 -2.38
C ALA A 239 2.28 -8.54 -1.14
N ALA A 240 1.62 -9.61 -0.67
CA ALA A 240 0.80 -9.56 0.54
C ALA A 240 1.64 -9.25 1.79
N THR A 241 2.85 -9.82 1.92
CA THR A 241 3.78 -9.49 3.02
C THR A 241 4.26 -8.04 2.95
N GLN A 242 4.56 -7.54 1.76
CA GLN A 242 4.95 -6.13 1.58
C GLN A 242 3.79 -5.19 1.95
N ILE A 243 2.57 -5.50 1.49
CA ILE A 243 1.36 -4.74 1.86
C ILE A 243 1.19 -4.74 3.38
N ALA A 244 1.28 -5.89 4.04
CA ALA A 244 1.16 -5.98 5.49
C ALA A 244 2.18 -5.11 6.23
N SER A 245 3.45 -5.13 5.80
CA SER A 245 4.49 -4.25 6.35
C SER A 245 4.16 -2.78 6.14
N THR A 246 3.76 -2.38 4.93
CA THR A 246 3.39 -0.97 4.67
C THR A 246 2.14 -0.53 5.42
N SER A 247 1.20 -1.44 5.69
CA SER A 247 0.04 -1.15 6.53
C SER A 247 0.43 -0.96 7.99
N GLU A 248 1.42 -1.72 8.49
CA GLU A 248 1.95 -1.53 9.84
C GLU A 248 2.68 -0.19 9.98
N ASP A 249 3.52 0.18 9.00
CA ASP A 249 4.16 1.50 8.93
C ASP A 249 3.14 2.63 8.86
N LEU A 250 2.08 2.47 8.04
CA LEU A 250 1.00 3.45 7.93
C LEU A 250 0.19 3.58 9.23
N SER A 251 -0.06 2.48 9.93
CA SER A 251 -0.73 2.46 11.23
C SER A 251 0.10 3.20 12.29
N GLN A 252 1.42 2.95 12.31
CA GLN A 252 2.33 3.67 13.19
C GLN A 252 2.36 5.17 12.86
N ALA A 253 2.56 5.54 11.60
CA ALA A 253 2.58 6.94 11.16
C ALA A 253 1.25 7.66 11.49
N SER A 254 0.12 6.96 11.36
CA SER A 254 -1.19 7.49 11.73
C SER A 254 -1.32 7.71 13.24
N THR A 255 -0.72 6.84 14.05
CA THR A 255 -0.70 6.98 15.51
C THR A 255 0.20 8.14 15.95
N GLU A 256 1.37 8.30 15.32
CA GLU A 256 2.27 9.45 15.55
C GLU A 256 1.60 10.76 15.16
N GLN A 257 1.00 10.82 13.96
CA GLN A 257 0.21 11.98 13.53
C GLN A 257 -0.93 12.28 14.49
N ALA A 258 -1.54 11.23 15.07
CA ALA A 258 -2.60 11.43 16.05
C ALA A 258 -2.10 12.08 17.34
N ALA A 259 -0.93 11.69 17.84
CA ALA A 259 -0.31 12.33 18.99
C ALA A 259 0.05 13.79 18.69
N SER A 260 0.63 14.08 17.51
CA SER A 260 0.94 15.46 17.11
C SER A 260 -0.30 16.35 17.00
N LEU A 261 -1.44 15.80 16.58
CA LEU A 261 -2.72 16.52 16.55
C LEU A 261 -3.25 16.82 17.96
N GLU A 262 -3.10 15.89 18.92
CA GLU A 262 -3.47 16.14 20.31
C GLU A 262 -2.61 17.27 20.92
N GLU A 263 -1.30 17.26 20.65
CA GLU A 263 -0.39 18.33 21.07
C GLU A 263 -0.74 19.68 20.41
N THR A 264 -1.11 19.66 19.13
CA THR A 264 -1.57 20.85 18.42
C THR A 264 -2.89 21.37 19.02
N ALA A 265 -3.84 20.49 19.35
CA ALA A 265 -5.09 20.86 19.99
C ALA A 265 -4.87 21.50 21.37
N ALA A 266 -4.01 20.90 22.20
CA ALA A 266 -3.62 21.48 23.49
C ALA A 266 -2.94 22.84 23.34
N SER A 267 -2.09 23.00 22.33
CA SER A 267 -1.45 24.28 22.00
C SER A 267 -2.48 25.33 21.56
N LEU A 268 -3.53 24.95 20.81
CA LEU A 268 -4.61 25.85 20.42
C LEU A 268 -5.48 26.29 21.61
N GLU A 269 -5.74 25.40 22.57
CA GLU A 269 -6.42 25.77 23.82
C GLU A 269 -5.59 26.80 24.59
N GLN A 270 -4.27 26.60 24.69
CA GLN A 270 -3.37 27.57 25.32
C GLN A 270 -3.36 28.91 24.59
N ILE A 271 -3.27 28.90 23.25
CA ILE A 271 -3.31 30.13 22.45
C ILE A 271 -4.66 30.85 22.64
N SER A 272 -5.77 30.13 22.65
CA SER A 272 -7.11 30.71 22.88
C SER A 272 -7.20 31.39 24.25
N ALA A 273 -6.67 30.75 25.30
CA ALA A 273 -6.59 31.34 26.63
C ALA A 273 -5.68 32.59 26.65
N MET A 274 -4.55 32.57 25.94
CA MET A 274 -3.67 33.72 25.81
C MET A 274 -4.34 34.88 25.07
N ILE A 275 -5.09 34.63 23.99
CA ILE A 275 -5.82 35.66 23.25
C ILE A 275 -6.90 36.28 24.14
N SER A 276 -7.67 35.47 24.87
CA SER A 276 -8.66 35.98 25.83
C SER A 276 -8.01 36.91 26.85
N LYS A 277 -6.89 36.48 27.45
CA LYS A 277 -6.13 37.29 28.41
C LYS A 277 -5.55 38.55 27.77
N ALA A 278 -5.08 38.48 26.53
CA ALA A 278 -4.59 39.62 25.79
C ALA A 278 -5.71 40.63 25.52
N SER A 279 -6.92 40.16 25.20
CA SER A 279 -8.11 41.01 25.04
C SER A 279 -8.45 41.74 26.33
N ASP A 280 -8.54 41.03 27.46
CA ASP A 280 -8.80 41.63 28.77
C ASP A 280 -7.74 42.70 29.11
N SER A 281 -6.48 42.41 28.80
CA SER A 281 -5.36 43.33 29.03
C SER A 281 -5.44 44.58 28.15
N VAL A 282 -5.91 44.46 26.91
CA VAL A 282 -6.14 45.59 26.01
C VAL A 282 -7.26 46.48 26.53
N ASP A 283 -8.38 45.89 26.96
CA ASP A 283 -9.52 46.63 27.53
C ASP A 283 -9.14 47.36 28.82
N ALA A 284 -8.39 46.70 29.69
CA ALA A 284 -7.85 47.31 30.91
C ALA A 284 -6.90 48.48 30.59
N THR A 285 -6.03 48.32 29.59
CA THR A 285 -5.09 49.37 29.15
C THR A 285 -5.83 50.56 28.54
N ALA A 286 -6.86 50.32 27.73
CA ALA A 286 -7.70 51.36 27.15
C ALA A 286 -8.42 52.16 28.25
N THR A 287 -8.99 51.47 29.23
CA THR A 287 -9.66 52.09 30.38
C THR A 287 -8.68 52.93 31.21
N SER A 288 -7.49 52.39 31.52
CA SER A 288 -6.45 53.10 32.26
C SER A 288 -5.91 54.32 31.50
N SER A 289 -5.84 54.24 30.17
CA SER A 289 -5.46 55.36 29.31
C SER A 289 -6.48 56.49 29.38
N ILE A 290 -7.79 56.18 29.34
CA ILE A 290 -8.85 57.19 29.49
C ILE A 290 -8.76 57.89 30.86
N ASP A 291 -8.56 57.13 31.94
CA ASP A 291 -8.42 57.72 33.28
C ASP A 291 -7.16 58.57 33.41
N SER A 292 -6.03 58.10 32.86
CA SER A 292 -4.77 58.85 32.82
C SER A 292 -4.90 60.16 32.04
N HIS A 293 -5.61 60.14 30.90
CA HIS A 293 -5.91 61.34 30.12
C HIS A 293 -6.71 62.35 30.94
N LYS A 294 -7.76 61.88 31.62
CA LYS A 294 -8.60 62.71 32.47
C LYS A 294 -7.78 63.33 33.61
N LYS A 295 -6.94 62.55 34.28
CA LYS A 295 -6.08 63.02 35.39
C LYS A 295 -5.03 64.03 34.94
N ALA A 296 -4.41 63.81 33.78
CA ALA A 296 -3.47 64.76 33.21
C ALA A 296 -4.16 66.08 32.82
N GLU A 297 -5.37 66.03 32.26
CA GLU A 297 -6.14 67.23 31.93
C GLU A 297 -6.61 67.99 33.20
N GLU A 298 -7.07 67.28 34.23
CA GLU A 298 -7.35 67.88 35.55
C GLU A 298 -6.10 68.57 36.13
N GLY A 299 -4.94 67.93 36.02
CA GLY A 299 -3.65 68.51 36.40
C GLY A 299 -3.30 69.77 35.61
N ARG A 300 -3.56 69.78 34.30
CA ARG A 300 -3.29 70.92 33.41
C ARG A 300 -4.13 72.12 33.82
N VAL A 301 -5.42 71.91 34.09
CA VAL A 301 -6.33 72.95 34.59
C VAL A 301 -5.86 73.50 35.95
N ALA A 302 -5.40 72.65 36.86
CA ALA A 302 -4.87 73.10 38.15
C ALA A 302 -3.59 73.95 38.01
N VAL A 303 -2.70 73.61 37.06
CA VAL A 303 -1.50 74.39 36.75
C VAL A 303 -1.86 75.75 36.12
N ASP A 304 -2.84 75.79 35.21
CA ASP A 304 -3.35 77.04 34.63
C ASP A 304 -3.92 77.96 35.73
N GLN A 305 -4.66 77.40 36.70
CA GLN A 305 -5.14 78.15 37.86
C GLN A 305 -3.98 78.69 38.72
N MET A 306 -2.95 77.87 38.95
CA MET A 306 -1.76 78.30 39.69
C MET A 306 -1.03 79.46 38.98
N LEU A 307 -0.92 79.42 37.64
CA LEU A 307 -0.34 80.51 36.86
C LEU A 307 -1.13 81.81 37.02
N ASN A 308 -2.46 81.74 37.00
CA ASN A 308 -3.31 82.92 37.25
C ASN A 308 -3.09 83.47 38.66
N SER A 309 -3.02 82.62 39.69
CA SER A 309 -2.72 83.07 41.06
C SER A 309 -1.32 83.67 41.20
N MET A 310 -0.32 83.17 40.47
CA MET A 310 1.02 83.77 40.45
C MET A 310 1.01 85.16 39.82
N ASP A 311 0.22 85.36 38.76
CA ASP A 311 0.01 86.67 38.16
C ASP A 311 -0.67 87.65 39.13
N GLU A 312 -1.72 87.21 39.83
CA GLU A 312 -2.39 88.00 40.89
C GLU A 312 -1.41 88.38 42.01
N ILE A 313 -0.53 87.47 42.45
CA ILE A 313 0.51 87.78 43.44
C ILE A 313 1.50 88.80 42.90
N SER A 314 1.90 88.69 41.63
CA SER A 314 2.79 89.67 40.99
C SER A 314 2.18 91.07 40.98
N GLN A 315 0.91 91.18 40.56
CA GLN A 315 0.16 92.43 40.58
C GLN A 315 0.00 92.99 42.01
N SER A 316 -0.24 92.12 43.00
CA SER A 316 -0.33 92.51 44.40
C SER A 316 0.99 93.09 44.94
N ASN A 317 2.13 92.50 44.58
CA ASN A 317 3.45 93.00 44.96
C ASN A 317 3.72 94.41 44.38
N GLU A 318 3.32 94.68 43.13
CA GLU A 318 3.42 96.01 42.53
C GLU A 318 2.51 97.04 43.22
N ALA A 319 1.29 96.63 43.58
CA ALA A 319 0.36 97.47 44.34
C ALA A 319 0.92 97.83 45.73
N ILE A 320 1.57 96.87 46.42
CA ILE A 320 2.23 97.11 47.72
C ILE A 320 3.34 98.15 47.60
N LEU A 321 4.21 98.06 46.58
CA LEU A 321 5.26 99.06 46.35
C LEU A 321 4.69 100.46 46.18
N THR A 322 3.62 100.57 45.39
CA THR A 322 2.94 101.83 45.13
C THR A 322 2.35 102.41 46.41
N GLN A 323 1.65 101.58 47.20
CA GLN A 323 1.02 101.99 48.46
C GLN A 323 2.05 102.42 49.53
N ILE A 324 3.20 101.74 49.61
CA ILE A 324 4.27 102.10 50.55
C ILE A 324 4.97 103.38 50.12
N THR A 325 5.18 103.59 48.82
CA THR A 325 5.74 104.84 48.30
C THR A 325 4.85 106.04 48.67
N GLU A 326 3.53 105.89 48.51
CA GLU A 326 2.56 106.89 48.93
C GLU A 326 2.58 107.10 50.46
N SER A 327 2.63 106.02 51.24
CA SER A 327 2.68 106.09 52.71
C SER A 327 3.96 106.81 53.21
N ASN A 328 5.10 106.58 52.56
CA ASN A 328 6.35 107.27 52.85
C ASN A 328 6.28 108.76 52.47
N HIS A 329 5.57 109.11 51.40
CA HIS A 329 5.32 110.50 51.03
C HIS A 329 4.49 111.21 52.12
N GLN A 330 3.40 110.59 52.58
CA GLN A 330 2.58 111.11 53.68
C GLN A 330 3.40 111.29 54.98
N MET A 331 4.30 110.34 55.26
CA MET A 331 5.18 110.43 56.42
C MET A 331 6.18 111.60 56.31
N THR A 332 6.64 111.91 55.09
CA THR A 332 7.44 113.11 54.81
C THR A 332 6.65 114.39 55.05
N ASP A 333 5.35 114.40 54.74
CA ASP A 333 4.48 115.54 55.08
C ASP A 333 4.30 115.71 56.59
N ILE A 334 4.22 114.61 57.36
CA ILE A 334 4.22 114.68 58.84
C ILE A 334 5.51 115.31 59.37
N VAL A 335 6.68 114.99 58.80
CA VAL A 335 7.95 115.63 59.18
C VAL A 335 7.88 117.14 59.00
N LYS A 336 7.31 117.64 57.89
CA LYS A 336 7.13 119.08 57.67
C LYS A 336 6.26 119.73 58.75
N VAL A 337 5.17 119.07 59.15
CA VAL A 337 4.29 119.56 60.23
C VAL A 337 5.02 119.62 61.57
N ILE A 338 5.77 118.56 61.93
CA ILE A 338 6.57 118.52 63.16
C ILE A 338 7.62 119.65 63.17
N GLN A 339 8.25 119.90 62.02
CA GLN A 339 9.22 120.99 61.88
C GLN A 339 8.56 122.37 62.01
N GLU A 340 7.34 122.56 61.49
CA GLU A 340 6.58 123.80 61.71
C GLU A 340 6.28 124.00 63.20
N ILE A 341 5.81 122.96 63.90
CA ILE A 341 5.58 123.01 65.35
C ILE A 341 6.88 123.36 66.09
N GLY A 342 8.01 122.76 65.70
CA GLY A 342 9.32 123.08 66.26
C GLY A 342 9.69 124.55 66.11
N ASN A 343 9.43 125.14 64.95
CA ASN A 343 9.64 126.58 64.72
C ASN A 343 8.72 127.44 65.59
N ARG A 344 7.45 127.06 65.76
CA ARG A 344 6.53 127.77 66.68
C ARG A 344 7.01 127.68 68.13
N THR A 345 7.49 126.51 68.57
CA THR A 345 8.05 126.33 69.92
C THR A 345 9.29 127.19 70.15
N LYS A 346 10.16 127.36 69.14
CA LYS A 346 11.29 128.29 69.22
C LYS A 346 10.84 129.74 69.44
N VAL A 347 9.81 130.19 68.73
CA VAL A 347 9.21 131.52 68.94
C VAL A 347 8.62 131.64 70.35
N ILE A 348 7.94 130.60 70.86
CA ILE A 348 7.43 130.58 72.25
C ILE A 348 8.58 130.71 73.25
N ASN A 349 9.69 129.99 73.07
CA ASN A 349 10.85 130.09 73.94
C ASN A 349 11.46 131.52 73.91
N GLU A 350 11.45 132.18 72.75
CA GLU A 350 11.86 133.57 72.62
C GLU A 350 10.92 134.54 73.36
N ILE A 351 9.60 134.36 73.22
CA ILE A 351 8.59 135.12 73.98
C ILE A 351 8.79 134.92 75.48
N VAL A 352 9.05 133.68 75.91
CA VAL A 352 9.34 133.35 77.30
C VAL A 352 10.60 134.07 77.80
N PHE A 353 11.68 134.07 77.03
CA PHE A 353 12.92 134.75 77.39
C PHE A 353 12.71 136.26 77.52
N GLN A 354 11.97 136.87 76.59
CA GLN A 354 11.56 138.28 76.68
C GLN A 354 10.70 138.53 77.92
N THR A 355 9.74 137.65 78.22
CA THR A 355 8.87 137.74 79.40
C THR A 355 9.67 137.67 80.69
N LYS A 356 10.66 136.77 80.76
CA LYS A 356 11.59 136.64 81.90
C LYS A 356 12.43 137.90 82.11
N LEU A 357 12.90 138.53 81.03
CA LEU A 357 13.61 139.81 81.12
C LEU A 357 12.68 140.95 81.56
N LEU A 358 11.45 140.98 81.04
CA LEU A 358 10.44 141.98 81.43
C LEU A 358 10.10 141.86 82.91
N SER A 359 9.88 140.64 83.39
CA SER A 359 9.53 140.36 84.77
C SER A 359 10.71 140.60 85.72
N PHE A 360 11.95 140.29 85.30
CA PHE A 360 13.15 140.64 86.05
C PHE A 360 13.30 142.16 86.19
N ASN A 361 13.16 142.90 85.08
CA ASN A 361 13.19 144.37 85.10
C ASN A 361 12.08 144.95 86.00
N ALA A 362 10.88 144.40 85.94
CA ALA A 362 9.76 144.80 86.79
C ALA A 362 10.01 144.48 88.28
N SER A 363 10.61 143.33 88.60
CA SER A 363 10.99 142.94 89.96
C SER A 363 12.06 143.88 90.53
N VAL A 364 13.07 144.25 89.74
CA VAL A 364 14.11 145.22 90.11
C VAL A 364 13.51 146.62 90.36
N GLU A 365 12.64 147.11 89.48
CA GLU A 365 12.02 148.43 89.64
C GLU A 365 11.01 148.46 90.79
N ALA A 366 10.31 147.35 91.05
CA ALA A 366 9.43 147.19 92.21
C ALA A 366 10.22 147.16 93.54
N ALA A 367 11.39 146.52 93.57
CA ALA A 367 12.30 146.59 94.72
C ALA A 367 12.84 148.01 94.95
N ARG A 368 13.06 148.78 93.87
CA ARG A 368 13.50 150.18 93.91
C ARG A 368 12.45 151.14 94.48
N ALA A 369 11.16 150.82 94.33
CA ALA A 369 10.04 151.60 94.88
C ALA A 369 9.78 151.38 96.39
N GLY A 370 10.57 150.54 97.07
CA GLY A 370 10.50 150.34 98.52
C GLY A 370 9.18 149.73 99.00
N GLU A 371 8.61 150.25 100.10
CA GLU A 371 7.38 149.71 100.71
C GLU A 371 6.16 149.75 99.78
N HIS A 372 6.08 150.70 98.83
CA HIS A 372 4.97 150.82 97.88
C HIS A 372 5.04 149.79 96.73
N GLY A 373 6.20 149.16 96.50
CA GLY A 373 6.45 148.21 95.41
C GLY A 373 6.39 146.73 95.80
N LYS A 374 6.30 146.40 97.09
CA LYS A 374 6.36 145.00 97.59
C LYS A 374 5.38 144.05 96.91
N GLY A 375 4.12 144.46 96.72
CA GLY A 375 3.12 143.63 96.04
C GLY A 375 3.43 143.38 94.56
N PHE A 376 3.98 144.38 93.86
CA PHE A 376 4.40 144.26 92.46
C PHE A 376 5.66 143.41 92.30
N ALA A 377 6.60 143.48 93.25
CA ALA A 377 7.82 142.68 93.23
C ALA A 377 7.51 141.17 93.28
N VAL A 378 6.57 140.76 94.15
CA VAL A 378 6.13 139.36 94.28
C VAL A 378 5.48 138.87 92.99
N VAL A 379 4.58 139.66 92.38
CA VAL A 379 3.94 139.28 91.11
C VAL A 379 4.98 139.19 89.98
N ALA A 380 5.94 140.11 89.93
CA ALA A 380 7.00 140.09 88.92
C ALA A 380 7.94 138.89 89.07
N GLU A 381 8.28 138.49 90.30
CA GLU A 381 9.06 137.28 90.59
C GLU A 381 8.29 136.01 90.19
N GLU A 382 6.99 135.94 90.50
CA GLU A 382 6.13 134.82 90.12
C GLU A 382 5.99 134.70 88.58
N VAL A 383 5.83 135.83 87.88
CA VAL A 383 5.82 135.85 86.40
C VAL A 383 7.17 135.42 85.82
N GLY A 384 8.29 135.76 86.48
CA GLY A 384 9.63 135.30 86.10
C GLY A 384 9.84 133.80 86.30
N ASN A 385 9.36 133.26 87.42
CA ASN A 385 9.37 131.83 87.68
C ASN A 385 8.49 131.08 86.67
N LEU A 386 7.29 131.59 86.37
CA LEU A 386 6.40 131.03 85.36
C LEU A 386 7.06 131.05 83.97
N ALA A 387 7.70 132.16 83.58
CA ALA A 387 8.46 132.25 82.34
C ALA A 387 9.60 131.22 82.31
N GLN A 388 10.41 131.10 83.36
CA GLN A 388 11.46 130.09 83.43
C GLN A 388 10.91 128.66 83.26
N MET A 389 9.79 128.35 83.91
CA MET A 389 9.13 127.06 83.78
C MET A 389 8.62 126.82 82.36
N SER A 390 7.97 127.81 81.73
CA SER A 390 7.53 127.73 80.33
C SER A 390 8.70 127.58 79.34
N GLY A 391 9.86 128.16 79.65
CA GLY A 391 11.05 128.08 78.79
C GLY A 391 11.69 126.70 78.86
N ASN A 392 11.76 126.12 80.05
CA ASN A 392 12.18 124.73 80.23
C ASN A 392 11.23 123.77 79.48
N ALA A 393 9.92 123.97 79.61
CA ALA A 393 8.93 123.17 78.87
C ALA A 393 9.06 123.33 77.34
N ALA A 394 9.27 124.55 76.84
CA ALA A 394 9.49 124.78 75.41
C ALA A 394 10.78 124.11 74.90
N LYS A 395 11.84 124.09 75.73
CA LYS A 395 13.07 123.37 75.42
C LYS A 395 12.85 121.87 75.36
N GLU A 396 12.18 121.28 76.35
CA GLU A 396 11.82 119.86 76.37
C GLU A 396 10.96 119.46 75.16
N ILE A 397 9.99 120.31 74.77
CA ILE A 397 9.20 120.11 73.54
C ILE A 397 10.11 120.13 72.30
N THR A 398 11.06 121.06 72.23
CA THR A 398 12.00 121.14 71.10
C THR A 398 12.84 119.87 70.99
N GLU A 399 13.40 119.40 72.10
CA GLU A 399 14.17 118.15 72.17
C GLU A 399 13.31 116.93 71.77
N MET A 400 12.04 116.88 72.21
CA MET A 400 11.09 115.84 71.80
C MET A 400 10.76 115.88 70.30
N LEU A 401 10.60 117.07 69.72
CA LEU A 401 10.30 117.23 68.29
C LEU A 401 11.50 116.84 67.43
N GLU A 402 12.72 117.26 67.80
CA GLU A 402 13.96 116.85 67.11
C GLU A 402 14.15 115.33 67.15
N GLY A 403 13.92 114.71 68.32
CA GLY A 403 13.92 113.25 68.45
C GLY A 403 12.82 112.57 67.63
N SER A 404 11.66 113.22 67.46
CA SER A 404 10.54 112.70 66.66
C SER A 404 10.82 112.77 65.16
N ILE A 405 11.42 113.86 64.67
CA ILE A 405 11.86 113.99 63.28
C ILE A 405 12.83 112.86 62.95
N SER A 406 13.89 112.69 63.76
CA SER A 406 14.89 111.65 63.55
C SER A 406 14.29 110.24 63.54
N LYS A 407 13.32 109.95 64.43
CA LYS A 407 12.61 108.67 64.45
C LYS A 407 11.78 108.44 63.18
N VAL A 408 11.06 109.45 62.73
CA VAL A 408 10.19 109.35 61.55
C VAL A 408 11.02 109.19 60.27
N GLU A 409 12.08 109.98 60.10
CA GLU A 409 13.02 109.83 58.98
C GLU A 409 13.63 108.43 58.93
N LYS A 410 14.05 107.90 60.08
CA LYS A 410 14.55 106.54 60.18
C LYS A 410 13.50 105.50 59.78
N ILE A 411 12.23 105.68 60.16
CA ILE A 411 11.14 104.78 59.75
C ILE A 411 10.98 104.80 58.22
N VAL A 412 11.01 105.97 57.58
CA VAL A 412 10.89 106.09 56.13
C VAL A 412 12.03 105.37 55.41
N ASP A 413 13.28 105.60 55.83
CA ASP A 413 14.45 104.96 55.22
C ASP A 413 14.47 103.44 55.44
N ASP A 414 14.23 102.98 56.67
CA ASP A 414 14.12 101.55 56.98
C ASP A 414 12.98 100.88 56.19
N THR A 415 11.83 101.54 56.08
CA THR A 415 10.66 101.01 55.36
C THR A 415 10.97 100.89 53.88
N LYS A 416 11.61 101.90 53.28
CA LYS A 416 12.01 101.88 51.89
C LYS A 416 12.92 100.70 51.58
N VAL A 417 14.02 100.55 52.30
CA VAL A 417 15.00 99.48 52.06
C VAL A 417 14.39 98.09 52.31
N LYS A 418 13.66 97.91 53.42
CA LYS A 418 13.08 96.60 53.77
C LYS A 418 11.98 96.18 52.80
N VAL A 419 11.11 97.10 52.37
CA VAL A 419 10.03 96.79 51.44
C VAL A 419 10.57 96.53 50.04
N GLU A 420 11.53 97.33 49.54
CA GLU A 420 12.19 97.07 48.26
C GLU A 420 12.81 95.66 48.24
N HIS A 421 13.52 95.27 49.30
CA HIS A 421 14.10 93.94 49.42
C HIS A 421 13.03 92.82 49.50
N LEU A 422 11.95 93.03 50.26
CA LEU A 422 10.86 92.05 50.37
C LEU A 422 10.14 91.83 49.04
N VAL A 423 9.86 92.91 48.30
CA VAL A 423 9.18 92.82 47.01
C VAL A 423 10.09 92.23 45.94
N GLN A 424 11.38 92.57 45.94
CA GLN A 424 12.35 91.93 45.05
C GLN A 424 12.42 90.43 45.29
N LYS A 425 12.51 90.01 46.55
CA LYS A 425 12.49 88.57 46.92
C LYS A 425 11.15 87.90 46.58
N GLY A 426 10.04 88.62 46.74
CA GLY A 426 8.71 88.17 46.34
C GLY A 426 8.63 87.93 44.83
N LYS A 427 9.12 88.87 44.03
CA LYS A 427 9.20 88.78 42.57
C LYS A 427 10.03 87.58 42.12
N GLU A 428 11.23 87.39 42.68
CA GLU A 428 12.07 86.22 42.38
C GLU A 428 11.37 84.89 42.67
N LYS A 429 10.60 84.82 43.77
CA LYS A 429 9.83 83.61 44.11
C LYS A 429 8.65 83.38 43.19
N VAL A 430 7.95 84.44 42.77
CA VAL A 430 6.87 84.36 41.79
C VAL A 430 7.42 83.93 40.42
N ASP A 431 8.50 84.54 39.92
CA ASP A 431 9.14 84.16 38.65
C ASP A 431 9.60 82.70 38.65
N SER A 432 10.19 82.24 39.76
CA SER A 432 10.54 80.84 39.94
C SER A 432 9.29 79.94 39.94
N GLY A 433 8.21 80.35 40.59
CA GLY A 433 6.94 79.64 40.62
C GLY A 433 6.31 79.50 39.23
N VAL A 434 6.29 80.60 38.47
CA VAL A 434 5.81 80.63 37.07
C VAL A 434 6.65 79.71 36.18
N THR A 435 7.97 79.69 36.35
CA THR A 435 8.86 78.82 35.57
C THR A 435 8.57 77.35 35.83
N VAL A 436 8.45 76.94 37.10
CA VAL A 436 8.12 75.56 37.47
C VAL A 436 6.72 75.17 37.02
N ALA A 437 5.75 76.09 37.13
CA ALA A 437 4.39 75.89 36.65
C ALA A 437 4.35 75.62 35.14
N LYS A 438 5.06 76.42 34.33
CA LYS A 438 5.16 76.21 32.88
C LYS A 438 5.78 74.84 32.54
N GLN A 439 6.89 74.49 33.20
CA GLN A 439 7.50 73.16 33.02
C GLN A 439 6.54 72.02 33.36
N CYS A 440 5.74 72.17 34.42
CA CYS A 440 4.71 71.20 34.78
C CYS A 440 3.63 71.09 33.69
N SER A 441 3.20 72.22 33.12
CA SER A 441 2.25 72.26 32.00
C SER A 441 2.79 71.54 30.75
N ASP A 442 4.08 71.74 30.43
CA ASP A 442 4.74 71.07 29.31
C ASP A 442 4.78 69.54 29.52
N VAL A 443 5.16 69.09 30.72
CA VAL A 443 5.15 67.65 31.07
C VAL A 443 3.75 67.06 30.99
N LEU A 444 2.72 67.78 31.44
CA LEU A 444 1.33 67.32 31.35
C LEU A 444 0.86 67.20 29.90
N ASN A 445 1.26 68.11 29.01
CA ASN A 445 1.01 68.00 27.58
C ASN A 445 1.71 66.78 26.95
N GLU A 446 2.96 66.50 27.33
CA GLU A 446 3.66 65.29 26.89
C GLU A 446 2.96 64.01 27.39
N ILE A 447 2.45 64.01 28.63
CA ILE A 447 1.66 62.89 29.17
C ILE A 447 0.39 62.69 28.33
N LEU A 448 -0.35 63.75 28.02
CA LEU A 448 -1.56 63.68 27.18
C LEU A 448 -1.26 63.08 25.79
N GLN A 449 -0.16 63.51 25.15
CA GLN A 449 0.28 62.94 23.88
C GLN A 449 0.64 61.46 23.99
N ASN A 450 1.38 61.09 25.04
CA ASN A 450 1.76 59.69 25.29
C ASN A 450 0.53 58.81 25.52
N VAL A 451 -0.45 59.29 26.30
CA VAL A 451 -1.70 58.57 26.55
C VAL A 451 -2.51 58.39 25.26
N SER A 452 -2.55 59.40 24.38
CA SER A 452 -3.18 59.28 23.07
C SER A 452 -2.51 58.22 22.20
N ARG A 453 -1.17 58.17 22.19
CA ARG A 453 -0.40 57.13 21.50
C ARG A 453 -0.67 55.73 22.06
N VAL A 454 -0.75 55.59 23.38
CA VAL A 454 -1.09 54.31 24.03
C VAL A 454 -2.50 53.87 23.64
N SER A 455 -3.47 54.78 23.62
CA SER A 455 -4.83 54.46 23.16
C SER A 455 -4.86 53.95 21.72
N GLY A 456 -4.06 54.55 20.82
CA GLY A 456 -3.93 54.07 19.44
C GLY A 456 -3.33 52.66 19.35
N LEU A 457 -2.28 52.39 20.12
CA LEU A 457 -1.66 51.06 20.20
C LEU A 457 -2.61 50.01 20.78
N SER A 458 -3.42 50.36 21.79
CA SER A 458 -4.45 49.46 22.32
C SER A 458 -5.48 49.08 21.26
N GLN A 459 -5.86 50.02 20.39
CA GLN A 459 -6.83 49.78 19.32
C GLN A 459 -6.26 48.87 18.22
N GLU A 460 -4.97 49.04 17.89
CA GLU A 460 -4.24 48.15 17.00
C GLU A 460 -4.09 46.74 17.59
N ALA A 461 -3.76 46.63 18.88
CA ALA A 461 -3.68 45.37 19.60
C ALA A 461 -5.03 44.62 19.65
N ALA A 462 -6.15 45.34 19.81
CA ALA A 462 -7.49 44.76 19.74
C ALA A 462 -7.76 44.15 18.34
N SER A 463 -7.41 44.87 17.27
CA SER A 463 -7.53 44.36 15.90
C SER A 463 -6.68 43.11 15.69
N LEU A 464 -5.44 43.11 16.20
CA LEU A 464 -4.53 41.97 16.10
C LEU A 464 -5.09 40.75 16.83
N ASN A 465 -5.58 40.92 18.06
CA ASN A 465 -6.20 39.83 18.84
C ASN A 465 -7.39 39.21 18.10
N SER A 466 -8.22 40.01 17.43
CA SER A 466 -9.32 39.49 16.61
C SER A 466 -8.83 38.63 15.43
N SER A 467 -7.77 39.06 14.74
CA SER A 467 -7.18 38.27 13.64
C SER A 467 -6.56 36.96 14.12
N VAL A 468 -5.88 36.98 15.27
CA VAL A 468 -5.32 35.75 15.86
C VAL A 468 -6.47 34.82 16.30
N ALA A 469 -7.56 35.35 16.86
CA ALA A 469 -8.74 34.56 17.24
C ALA A 469 -9.35 33.82 16.04
N GLU A 470 -9.48 34.50 14.89
CA GLU A 470 -9.95 33.90 13.65
C GLU A 470 -9.03 32.77 13.16
N LEU A 471 -7.72 32.98 13.18
CA LEU A 471 -6.72 31.96 12.82
C LEU A 471 -6.82 30.73 13.73
N THR A 472 -6.95 30.90 15.04
CA THR A 472 -7.19 29.77 15.96
C THR A 472 -8.47 29.00 15.63
N GLY A 473 -9.54 29.71 15.20
CA GLY A 473 -10.79 29.07 14.78
C GLY A 473 -10.62 28.20 13.52
N ILE A 474 -9.84 28.67 12.53
CA ILE A 474 -9.54 27.91 11.31
C ILE A 474 -8.75 26.64 11.63
N ILE A 475 -7.69 26.76 12.44
CA ILE A 475 -6.84 25.61 12.80
C ILE A 475 -7.63 24.61 13.65
N GLY A 476 -8.51 25.07 14.55
CA GLY A 476 -9.42 24.21 15.29
C GLY A 476 -10.39 23.42 14.38
N GLY A 477 -10.87 24.06 13.30
CA GLY A 477 -11.68 23.41 12.26
C GLY A 477 -10.91 22.30 11.50
N GLU A 478 -9.65 22.55 11.13
CA GLU A 478 -8.80 21.53 10.48
C GLU A 478 -8.49 20.35 11.39
N ASN A 479 -8.22 20.59 12.67
CA ASN A 479 -7.99 19.51 13.65
C ASN A 479 -9.21 18.58 13.78
N SER A 480 -10.42 19.14 13.75
CA SER A 480 -11.68 18.37 13.81
C SER A 480 -11.85 17.43 12.60
N ASN A 481 -11.51 17.90 11.40
CA ASN A 481 -11.49 17.05 10.20
C ASN A 481 -10.45 15.94 10.30
N SER A 482 -9.30 16.23 10.93
CA SER A 482 -8.24 15.24 11.12
C SER A 482 -8.60 14.15 12.14
N GLU A 483 -9.38 14.45 13.18
CA GLU A 483 -9.94 13.41 14.07
C GLU A 483 -10.89 12.45 13.34
N THR A 484 -11.66 12.96 12.38
CA THR A 484 -12.52 12.14 11.53
C THR A 484 -11.68 11.15 10.71
N PHE A 485 -10.51 11.59 10.24
CA PHE A 485 -9.54 10.74 9.54
C PHE A 485 -8.93 9.66 10.46
N LYS A 486 -8.58 9.98 11.72
CA LYS A 486 -8.13 8.99 12.71
C LYS A 486 -9.16 7.86 12.90
N THR A 487 -10.43 8.24 12.98
CA THR A 487 -11.55 7.30 13.22
C THR A 487 -11.75 6.36 12.04
N GLN A 488 -11.60 6.86 10.81
CA GLN A 488 -11.61 6.02 9.62
C GLN A 488 -10.42 5.05 9.60
N ASN A 489 -9.21 5.52 9.91
CA ASN A 489 -8.03 4.67 9.82
C ASN A 489 -8.00 3.55 10.88
N THR A 490 -8.47 3.84 12.10
CA THR A 490 -8.64 2.81 13.14
C THR A 490 -9.70 1.75 12.76
N GLN A 491 -10.75 2.13 12.02
CA GLN A 491 -11.69 1.16 11.45
C GLN A 491 -11.07 0.31 10.33
N SER A 492 -10.23 0.91 9.47
CA SER A 492 -9.47 0.21 8.43
C SER A 492 -8.55 -0.86 9.04
N ASP A 493 -7.85 -0.52 10.11
CA ASP A 493 -6.93 -1.41 10.81
C ASP A 493 -7.65 -2.60 11.48
N ARG A 494 -8.82 -2.35 12.08
CA ARG A 494 -9.66 -3.42 12.64
C ARG A 494 -10.11 -4.40 11.57
N ARG A 495 -10.56 -3.91 10.42
CA ARG A 495 -10.96 -4.77 9.29
C ARG A 495 -9.80 -5.55 8.69
N SER A 496 -8.61 -4.95 8.66
CA SER A 496 -7.40 -5.60 8.16
C SER A 496 -6.92 -6.72 9.09
N ARG A 497 -6.99 -6.51 10.42
CA ARG A 497 -6.66 -7.54 11.42
C ARG A 497 -7.64 -8.73 11.39
N GLU A 498 -8.92 -8.49 11.16
CA GLU A 498 -9.94 -9.54 11.02
C GLU A 498 -9.79 -10.37 9.73
N ALA A 499 -9.22 -9.79 8.67
CA ALA A 499 -9.05 -10.46 7.37
C ALA A 499 -7.85 -11.42 7.31
N THR A 500 -6.93 -11.40 8.28
CA THR A 500 -5.75 -12.28 8.31
C THR A 500 -6.13 -13.73 8.69
N PRO A 501 -6.06 -14.72 7.79
CA PRO A 501 -6.34 -16.11 8.16
C PRO A 501 -5.16 -16.63 8.98
N LYS A 502 -5.40 -17.12 10.21
CA LYS A 502 -4.41 -17.85 11.01
C LYS A 502 -3.92 -19.07 10.22
N ARG A 503 -2.77 -18.96 9.56
CA ARG A 503 -2.14 -20.05 8.81
C ARG A 503 -1.63 -21.12 9.78
N LYS A 504 -2.44 -22.14 10.05
CA LYS A 504 -1.94 -23.41 10.63
C LYS A 504 -1.02 -24.07 9.60
N SER A 505 0.28 -24.04 9.86
CA SER A 505 1.30 -24.68 9.03
C SER A 505 1.25 -26.20 9.17
N ASN A 506 0.52 -26.89 8.29
CA ASN A 506 0.76 -28.31 8.03
C ASN A 506 1.70 -28.44 6.83
N LEU A 507 2.99 -28.23 7.07
CA LEU A 507 4.05 -28.61 6.12
C LEU A 507 4.38 -30.09 6.38
N VAL A 508 3.86 -30.96 5.51
CA VAL A 508 4.27 -32.35 5.43
C VAL A 508 5.74 -32.42 5.06
N HIS A 509 6.51 -33.07 5.94
CA HIS A 509 7.94 -33.28 5.85
C HIS A 509 8.26 -34.23 4.68
N ILE A 510 8.72 -33.72 3.54
CA ILE A 510 9.36 -34.54 2.52
C ILE A 510 10.88 -34.46 2.73
N LYS A 511 11.42 -35.49 3.39
CA LYS A 511 12.86 -35.75 3.47
C LYS A 511 13.42 -35.89 2.04
N THR A 512 14.28 -34.97 1.63
CA THR A 512 15.22 -35.19 0.53
C THR A 512 16.63 -35.16 1.10
N THR A 513 17.28 -36.31 1.04
CA THR A 513 18.70 -36.50 1.32
C THR A 513 19.51 -35.93 0.16
N ALA A 514 20.17 -34.79 0.36
CA ALA A 514 21.28 -34.36 -0.48
C ALA A 514 22.32 -33.65 0.39
N LYS A 515 23.55 -34.15 0.29
CA LYS A 515 24.75 -33.82 1.06
C LYS A 515 25.25 -32.41 0.68
N PRO A 516 25.76 -31.57 1.62
CA PRO A 516 26.31 -30.27 1.26
C PRO A 516 27.76 -30.44 0.77
N THR A 517 28.05 -29.91 -0.41
CA THR A 517 29.42 -29.72 -0.89
C THR A 517 29.91 -28.37 -0.39
N ARG A 518 30.95 -28.41 0.44
CA ARG A 518 31.68 -27.27 0.98
C ARG A 518 32.54 -26.66 -0.14
N THR A 519 32.42 -25.37 -0.39
CA THR A 519 33.49 -24.59 -1.03
C THR A 519 33.65 -23.27 -0.28
N ASP A 520 34.81 -23.15 0.36
CA ASP A 520 35.37 -21.89 0.86
C ASP A 520 35.79 -21.02 -0.34
N SER A 521 35.52 -19.72 -0.25
CA SER A 521 36.50 -18.62 -0.47
C SER A 521 35.80 -17.31 -0.85
N ALA A 522 35.98 -16.28 0.00
CA ALA A 522 36.47 -14.93 -0.35
C ALA A 522 35.93 -13.89 0.65
N GLN A 523 36.87 -13.24 1.33
CA GLN A 523 36.67 -12.10 2.23
C GLN A 523 36.08 -10.87 1.52
N PRO A 524 35.43 -9.95 2.27
CA PRO A 524 34.96 -8.67 1.74
C PRO A 524 36.10 -7.65 1.63
N SER A 525 36.18 -6.99 0.49
CA SER A 525 37.03 -5.82 0.26
C SER A 525 36.40 -4.57 0.87
N ASN A 526 37.09 -3.96 1.83
CA ASN A 526 36.88 -2.61 2.32
C ASN A 526 36.94 -1.59 1.17
N LEU A 527 35.97 -0.67 1.12
CA LEU A 527 36.19 0.65 0.54
C LEU A 527 35.74 1.72 1.54
N ARG A 528 36.74 2.28 2.23
CA ARG A 528 36.69 3.56 2.94
C ARG A 528 36.64 4.67 1.90
N ILE A 529 35.70 5.61 2.03
CA ILE A 529 35.93 7.01 1.66
C ILE A 529 35.60 7.83 2.90
N ALA A 530 36.61 8.58 3.35
CA ALA A 530 36.54 9.57 4.41
C ALA A 530 36.94 10.92 3.81
N SER A 531 36.16 11.95 4.10
CA SER A 531 36.52 13.38 4.26
C SER A 531 35.19 14.15 4.31
N GLY A 532 34.88 15.04 5.24
CA GLY A 532 35.67 15.80 6.20
C GLY A 532 34.96 17.14 6.43
N GLY A 533 35.08 17.72 7.61
CA GLY A 533 34.46 18.99 8.04
C GLY A 533 33.51 18.73 9.21
N ASP A 534 33.96 18.65 10.45
CA ASP A 534 34.61 19.68 11.29
C ASP A 534 33.82 20.99 11.38
N SER A 535 33.06 21.10 12.47
CA SER A 535 32.90 22.36 13.19
C SER A 535 32.53 22.02 14.64
N SER A 536 33.57 21.86 15.44
CA SER A 536 33.52 21.90 16.90
C SER A 536 33.35 23.36 17.36
N VAL A 537 32.38 23.62 18.23
CA VAL A 537 32.40 24.76 19.15
C VAL A 537 31.93 24.25 20.54
N PRO A 538 32.65 24.56 21.63
CA PRO A 538 32.51 23.86 22.91
C PRO A 538 31.75 24.68 23.98
N SER A 539 31.60 24.03 25.15
CA SER A 539 31.28 24.59 26.49
C SER A 539 29.78 24.61 26.81
N ARG A 540 29.31 24.28 28.01
CA ARG A 540 29.97 24.21 29.32
C ARG A 540 28.98 23.53 30.28
N ASP A 541 29.48 22.64 31.14
CA ASP A 541 28.82 22.31 32.40
C ASP A 541 28.87 23.55 33.31
N ASP A 542 27.75 23.88 33.97
CA ASP A 542 27.75 24.50 35.30
C ASP A 542 26.35 24.40 35.92
N ASP A 543 26.29 23.55 36.95
CA ASP A 543 25.67 23.72 38.26
C ASP A 543 24.41 24.58 38.44
N GLY A 544 23.46 23.96 39.14
CA GLY A 544 22.19 24.56 39.52
C GLY A 544 22.28 25.67 40.55
N PHE A 545 21.16 26.39 40.68
CA PHE A 545 20.85 27.17 41.85
C PHE A 545 19.35 27.11 42.17
N ARG A 546 19.11 26.87 43.45
CA ARG A 546 17.84 26.96 44.19
C ARG A 546 17.52 28.43 44.53
N ASP A 547 16.24 28.68 44.78
CA ASP A 547 15.63 29.67 45.70
C ASP A 547 16.05 31.15 45.59
N VAL A 548 15.11 32.01 45.13
CA VAL A 548 14.46 33.10 45.91
C VAL A 548 13.03 33.28 45.40
#